data_AF-I1MPH0-F1
#
_entry.id   AF-I1MPH0-F1
#
_cell.length_a   1.000
_cell.length_b   1.000
_cell.length_c   1.000
_cell.angle_alpha   90.00
_cell.angle_beta   90.00
_cell.angle_gamma   90.00
#
_symmetry.space_group_name_H-M   'P 1'
#
loop_
_entity.id
_entity.type
_entity.pdbx_description
1 polymer ?
#
loop_
_entity_poly.entity_id
_entity_poly.type
_entity_poly.pdbx_seq_one_letter_code
_entity_poly.pdbx_strand_id
1 'polypeptide(L)'
;MVPKPMVFELGSAVEVSIYDGSWFSGTIIGCDNSDRFLVQYHCNSVEIAVVSLHHLRPLPPPNSHQEFKSGDKVEVFHDHCWREGHITGDLVNGRFVVSFRYSKEMTFPKEQLREHRQWINDNWVSSNRDRISELPDNVLLHIMNFVDTKDAVKTCVLSKRWKDLGKGLVKLTFSPNLFELGLVGTVESADLLKVNGLVESFKKFASWVFSSRDDSCSLLNLTIRHTWTEPEHLDRIIKYAVFHNVQHLTLRIYSGFRPNFESIPLIFFSKSLTYLEIWNGCDLPEIILPKSLNLPALKSLKIGYFKFTATDNDCAEPFSNCLVLNSLMLIGCSLHDDAQVLRISNSTLSRLTIFGGKTYQIVLSTPNLSSFTILDSTVSHQLFSTCNLPFLGEVNIDMYRDGGSDEGWNEKSSIIMKWLHVLANVKMLTLYPRAFEIILRELSNPISLRPQPPSFVRLESLTVNTRLYANISDEVLISTLLGYLLQNSPMDKLDIINV
;
A
#
# COMPACT_ATOMS: atom_id res chain seq x y z
N MET A 1 -42.41 5.60 27.58
CA MET A 1 -42.57 7.00 27.14
C MET A 1 -41.27 7.73 27.42
N VAL A 2 -40.57 8.16 26.38
CA VAL A 2 -39.49 9.14 26.53
C VAL A 2 -40.16 10.43 27.01
N PRO A 3 -39.65 11.15 28.02
CA PRO A 3 -40.28 12.39 28.47
C PRO A 3 -40.41 13.35 27.30
N LYS A 4 -41.60 13.90 27.09
CA LYS A 4 -41.84 14.89 26.05
C LYS A 4 -40.88 16.07 26.30
N PRO A 5 -40.01 16.45 25.34
CA PRO A 5 -39.15 17.60 25.52
C PRO A 5 -40.03 18.82 25.81
N MET A 6 -39.71 19.58 26.86
CA MET A 6 -40.46 20.78 27.31
C MET A 6 -40.66 21.85 26.22
N VAL A 7 -40.00 21.68 25.09
CA VAL A 7 -39.96 22.61 23.96
C VAL A 7 -41.21 22.52 23.08
N PHE A 8 -41.91 21.37 23.05
CA PHE A 8 -43.04 21.12 22.15
C PHE A 8 -44.38 21.01 22.89
N GLU A 9 -44.84 22.16 23.41
CA GLU A 9 -46.11 22.31 24.12
C GLU A 9 -47.18 22.95 23.23
N LEU A 10 -48.44 22.92 23.69
CA LEU A 10 -49.54 23.58 23.01
C LEU A 10 -49.27 25.10 22.97
N GLY A 11 -49.33 25.70 21.80
CA GLY A 11 -48.98 27.11 21.57
C GLY A 11 -47.50 27.38 21.28
N SER A 12 -46.61 26.38 21.37
CA SER A 12 -45.21 26.54 20.98
C SER A 12 -45.09 26.87 19.49
N ALA A 13 -44.30 27.91 19.18
CA ALA A 13 -43.89 28.22 17.81
C ALA A 13 -42.77 27.27 17.37
N VAL A 14 -42.93 26.69 16.19
CA VAL A 14 -42.07 25.65 15.63
C VAL A 14 -41.80 25.90 14.16
N GLU A 15 -40.80 25.19 13.64
CA GLU A 15 -40.62 25.01 12.20
C GLU A 15 -40.82 23.55 11.83
N VAL A 16 -41.47 23.36 10.68
CA VAL A 16 -41.86 22.06 10.16
C VAL A 16 -41.16 21.80 8.84
N SER A 17 -40.50 20.65 8.72
CA SER A 17 -39.90 20.18 7.48
C SER A 17 -40.95 19.41 6.67
N ILE A 18 -41.29 19.94 5.49
CA ILE A 18 -42.20 19.28 4.53
C ILE A 18 -41.41 18.65 3.38
N TYR A 19 -40.40 19.36 2.90
CA TYR A 19 -39.51 18.95 1.82
C TYR A 19 -38.08 19.00 2.33
N ASP A 20 -37.23 18.08 1.87
CA ASP A 20 -35.83 17.99 2.32
C ASP A 20 -35.13 19.36 2.16
N GLY A 21 -34.67 19.92 3.28
CA GLY A 21 -34.04 21.25 3.35
C GLY A 21 -34.98 22.47 3.34
N SER A 22 -36.30 22.31 3.49
CA SER A 22 -37.27 23.43 3.56
C SER A 22 -38.10 23.43 4.84
N TRP A 23 -38.10 24.56 5.55
CA TRP A 23 -38.71 24.74 6.87
C TRP A 23 -39.79 25.82 6.85
N PHE A 24 -41.01 25.44 7.24
CA PHE A 24 -42.16 26.34 7.33
C PHE A 24 -42.47 26.65 8.79
N SER A 25 -42.71 27.92 9.09
CA SER A 25 -43.12 28.31 10.45
C SER A 25 -44.55 27.87 10.75
N GLY A 26 -44.80 27.46 11.99
CA GLY A 26 -46.14 27.12 12.45
C GLY A 26 -46.27 27.13 13.97
N THR A 27 -47.47 26.84 14.45
CA THR A 27 -47.79 26.74 15.88
C THR A 27 -48.39 25.39 16.20
N ILE A 28 -47.93 24.75 17.28
CA ILE A 28 -48.54 23.51 17.78
C ILE A 28 -49.91 23.85 18.37
N ILE A 29 -50.97 23.28 17.80
CA ILE A 29 -52.36 23.47 18.25
C ILE A 29 -52.98 22.19 18.83
N GLY A 30 -52.24 21.07 18.77
CA GLY A 30 -52.67 19.80 19.33
C GLY A 30 -51.53 18.80 19.36
N CYS A 31 -51.64 17.79 20.21
CA CYS A 31 -50.71 16.66 20.25
C CYS A 31 -51.48 15.42 20.72
N ASP A 32 -51.20 14.28 20.08
CA ASP A 32 -51.74 12.99 20.51
C ASP A 32 -50.71 12.21 21.36
N ASN A 33 -51.10 11.04 21.86
CA ASN A 33 -50.23 10.17 22.66
C ASN A 33 -49.17 9.42 21.82
N SER A 34 -49.08 9.68 20.51
CA SER A 34 -48.29 8.93 19.52
C SER A 34 -47.10 9.74 18.97
N ASP A 35 -46.68 10.81 19.66
CA ASP A 35 -45.66 11.77 19.19
C ASP A 35 -46.01 12.42 17.83
N ARG A 36 -47.32 12.56 17.55
CA ARG A 36 -47.83 13.36 16.43
C ARG A 36 -48.38 14.68 16.95
N PHE A 37 -48.10 15.73 16.19
CA PHE A 37 -48.44 17.10 16.52
C PHE A 37 -49.35 17.65 15.44
N LEU A 38 -50.42 18.32 15.84
CA LEU A 38 -51.26 19.10 14.96
C LEU A 38 -50.68 20.51 14.91
N VAL A 39 -50.19 20.92 13.74
CA VAL A 39 -49.51 22.20 13.56
C VAL A 39 -50.27 23.05 12.55
N GLN A 40 -50.51 24.31 12.93
CA GLN A 40 -51.07 25.34 12.08
C GLN A 40 -49.94 26.13 11.42
N TYR A 41 -49.84 26.11 10.10
CA TYR A 41 -48.78 26.81 9.37
C TYR A 41 -49.04 28.32 9.31
N HIS A 42 -47.96 29.10 9.37
CA HIS A 42 -47.94 30.54 9.15
C HIS A 42 -47.57 30.83 7.69
N CYS A 43 -48.38 30.38 6.74
CA CYS A 43 -48.27 30.74 5.33
C CYS A 43 -49.57 31.43 4.85
N ASN A 44 -49.60 31.92 3.61
CA ASN A 44 -50.72 32.73 3.11
C ASN A 44 -52.09 32.02 3.17
N SER A 45 -52.10 30.69 3.13
CA SER A 45 -53.28 29.86 3.35
C SER A 45 -53.11 29.13 4.68
N VAL A 46 -53.95 29.42 5.67
CA VAL A 46 -53.93 28.70 6.95
C VAL A 46 -54.21 27.22 6.69
N GLU A 47 -53.16 26.41 6.76
CA GLU A 47 -53.21 24.98 6.58
C GLU A 47 -52.89 24.30 7.93
N ILE A 48 -53.59 23.23 8.25
CA ILE A 48 -53.35 22.42 9.45
C ILE A 48 -52.89 21.05 8.98
N ALA A 49 -51.75 20.59 9.48
CA ALA A 49 -51.28 19.24 9.21
C ALA A 49 -50.90 18.49 10.50
N VAL A 50 -51.00 17.17 10.41
CA VAL A 50 -50.45 16.26 11.41
C VAL A 50 -49.02 15.92 11.03
N VAL A 51 -48.06 16.21 11.91
CA VAL A 51 -46.63 15.96 11.67
C VAL A 51 -46.00 15.18 12.81
N SER A 52 -45.02 14.34 12.47
CA SER A 52 -44.24 13.59 13.45
C SER A 52 -43.18 14.48 14.10
N LEU A 53 -42.75 14.11 15.31
CA LEU A 53 -41.66 14.80 16.03
C LEU A 53 -40.39 14.99 15.17
N HIS A 54 -40.09 14.08 14.26
CA HIS A 54 -38.86 14.09 13.45
C HIS A 54 -38.86 15.18 12.37
N HIS A 55 -40.03 15.73 12.04
CA HIS A 55 -40.17 16.86 11.13
C HIS A 55 -40.27 18.20 11.86
N LEU A 56 -40.17 18.22 13.19
CA LEU A 56 -40.30 19.41 14.01
C LEU A 56 -38.96 19.84 14.59
N ARG A 57 -38.77 21.16 14.62
CA ARG A 57 -37.76 21.82 15.44
C ARG A 57 -38.35 23.08 16.07
N PRO A 58 -37.85 23.54 17.22
CA PRO A 58 -38.20 24.87 17.73
C PRO A 58 -37.83 25.96 16.71
N LEU A 59 -38.22 27.21 16.96
CA LEU A 59 -37.63 28.32 16.22
C LEU A 59 -36.12 28.41 16.53
N PRO A 60 -35.25 28.57 15.53
CA PRO A 60 -33.83 28.78 15.78
C PRO A 60 -33.61 30.10 16.53
N PRO A 61 -32.57 30.17 17.36
CA PRO A 61 -32.25 31.38 18.09
C PRO A 61 -31.99 32.54 17.11
N PRO A 62 -32.24 33.79 17.52
CA PRO A 62 -31.99 34.96 16.68
C PRO A 62 -30.56 34.96 16.16
N ASN A 63 -30.37 35.36 14.90
CA ASN A 63 -29.04 35.53 14.34
C ASN A 63 -28.23 36.47 15.24
N SER A 64 -27.09 36.01 15.74
CA SER A 64 -26.03 36.89 16.22
C SER A 64 -25.56 37.80 15.07
N HIS A 65 -24.80 38.86 15.36
CA HIS A 65 -24.17 39.75 14.37
C HIS A 65 -23.11 39.01 13.51
N GLN A 66 -23.49 37.90 12.88
CA GLN A 66 -22.63 37.04 12.10
C GLN A 66 -22.38 37.69 10.75
N GLU A 67 -21.11 37.73 10.37
CA GLU A 67 -20.70 37.95 8.99
C GLU A 67 -20.77 36.63 8.24
N PHE A 68 -21.43 36.64 7.09
CA PHE A 68 -21.49 35.49 6.20
C PHE A 68 -20.33 35.53 5.22
N LYS A 69 -19.79 34.37 4.85
CA LYS A 69 -18.72 34.24 3.85
C LYS A 69 -19.01 33.14 2.84
N SER A 70 -18.30 33.16 1.73
CA SER A 70 -18.35 32.07 0.75
C SER A 70 -17.99 30.73 1.41
N GLY A 71 -18.77 29.70 1.10
CA GLY A 71 -18.69 28.37 1.71
C GLY A 71 -19.60 28.16 2.92
N ASP A 72 -20.12 29.23 3.55
CA ASP A 72 -21.04 29.07 4.67
C ASP A 72 -22.35 28.44 4.20
N LYS A 73 -22.83 27.48 5.00
CA LYS A 73 -24.16 26.90 4.88
C LYS A 73 -25.17 27.81 5.58
N VAL A 74 -26.22 28.19 4.86
CA VAL A 74 -27.24 29.14 5.31
C VAL A 74 -28.64 28.60 5.05
N GLU A 75 -29.62 29.23 5.68
CA GLU A 75 -31.02 29.11 5.29
C GLU A 75 -31.50 30.46 4.76
N VAL A 76 -32.19 30.45 3.63
CA VAL A 76 -32.71 31.64 2.95
C VAL A 76 -34.22 31.66 3.05
N PHE A 77 -34.78 32.79 3.45
CA PHE A 77 -36.23 32.99 3.45
C PHE A 77 -36.73 33.32 2.04
N HIS A 78 -37.40 32.36 1.41
CA HIS A 78 -37.92 32.47 0.05
C HIS A 78 -39.21 31.65 -0.10
N ASP A 79 -40.20 32.19 -0.82
CA ASP A 79 -41.54 31.58 -1.00
C ASP A 79 -42.20 31.13 0.32
N HIS A 80 -42.17 31.98 1.35
CA HIS A 80 -42.78 31.73 2.67
C HIS A 80 -42.15 30.59 3.49
N CYS A 81 -40.97 30.10 3.12
CA CYS A 81 -40.23 29.12 3.91
C CYS A 81 -38.72 29.42 3.96
N TRP A 82 -38.05 28.80 4.92
CA TRP A 82 -36.59 28.81 5.01
C TRP A 82 -36.02 27.64 4.23
N ARG A 83 -35.15 27.91 3.26
CA ARG A 83 -34.54 26.91 2.39
C ARG A 83 -33.04 26.83 2.60
N GLU A 84 -32.52 25.63 2.77
CA GLU A 84 -31.10 25.35 2.89
C GLU A 84 -30.34 25.71 1.60
N GLY A 85 -29.23 26.43 1.74
CA GLY A 85 -28.33 26.78 0.63
C GLY A 85 -26.89 27.00 1.10
N HIS A 86 -25.99 27.20 0.13
CA HIS A 86 -24.58 27.54 0.38
C HIS A 86 -24.24 28.84 -0.30
N ILE A 87 -23.58 29.74 0.42
CA ILE A 87 -23.08 30.98 -0.15
C ILE A 87 -21.91 30.67 -1.08
N THR A 88 -21.99 31.11 -2.33
CA THR A 88 -20.93 30.95 -3.32
C THR A 88 -20.22 32.27 -3.61
N GLY A 89 -20.85 33.41 -3.37
CA GLY A 89 -20.25 34.74 -3.52
C GLY A 89 -20.87 35.82 -2.63
N ASP A 90 -20.09 36.86 -2.37
CA ASP A 90 -20.48 38.08 -1.65
C ASP A 90 -20.37 39.28 -2.63
N LEU A 91 -21.44 40.07 -2.74
CA LEU A 91 -21.53 41.24 -3.59
C LEU A 91 -21.38 42.52 -2.75
N VAL A 92 -20.73 43.53 -3.32
CA VAL A 92 -20.36 44.81 -2.67
C VAL A 92 -21.54 45.56 -2.01
N ASN A 93 -22.79 45.23 -2.36
CA ASN A 93 -24.01 45.85 -1.82
C ASN A 93 -24.66 45.07 -0.66
N GLY A 94 -23.96 44.15 -0.01
CA GLY A 94 -24.51 43.36 1.11
C GLY A 94 -25.50 42.29 0.67
N ARG A 95 -25.37 41.84 -0.59
CA ARG A 95 -26.15 40.72 -1.14
C ARG A 95 -25.24 39.52 -1.37
N PHE A 96 -25.79 38.34 -1.14
CA PHE A 96 -25.08 37.08 -1.26
C PHE A 96 -25.64 36.26 -2.40
N VAL A 97 -24.76 35.61 -3.16
CA VAL A 97 -25.12 34.59 -4.13
C VAL A 97 -25.22 33.26 -3.38
N VAL A 98 -26.41 32.66 -3.42
CA VAL A 98 -26.70 31.40 -2.73
C VAL A 98 -27.05 30.33 -3.75
N SER A 99 -26.32 29.22 -3.66
CA SER A 99 -26.60 27.99 -4.41
C SER A 99 -27.54 27.08 -3.62
N PHE A 100 -28.47 26.45 -4.33
CA PHE A 100 -29.41 25.47 -3.77
C PHE A 100 -29.19 24.13 -4.46
N ARG A 101 -29.55 23.04 -3.77
CA ARG A 101 -29.31 21.68 -4.26
C ARG A 101 -30.02 21.35 -5.58
N TYR A 102 -31.21 21.91 -5.80
CA TYR A 102 -32.06 21.61 -6.96
C TYR A 102 -32.46 22.85 -7.76
N SER A 103 -31.82 24.00 -7.51
CA SER A 103 -32.18 25.26 -8.15
C SER A 103 -30.94 26.04 -8.55
N LYS A 104 -31.09 26.92 -9.54
CA LYS A 104 -30.01 27.84 -9.92
C LYS A 104 -29.64 28.74 -8.75
N GLU A 105 -28.41 29.24 -8.79
CA GLU A 105 -27.98 30.28 -7.88
C GLU A 105 -28.90 31.50 -7.96
N MET A 106 -29.21 32.08 -6.81
CA MET A 106 -30.03 33.27 -6.68
C MET A 106 -29.37 34.25 -5.71
N THR A 107 -29.74 35.52 -5.81
CA THR A 107 -29.14 36.58 -5.02
C THR A 107 -30.12 37.08 -3.97
N PHE A 108 -29.68 37.14 -2.72
CA PHE A 108 -30.51 37.55 -1.59
C PHE A 108 -29.80 38.59 -0.72
N PRO A 109 -30.54 39.55 -0.15
CA PRO A 109 -29.99 40.51 0.80
C PRO A 109 -29.79 39.84 2.18
N LYS A 110 -28.84 40.33 2.99
CA LYS A 110 -28.47 39.74 4.29
C LYS A 110 -29.68 39.43 5.19
N GLU A 111 -30.72 40.26 5.16
CA GLU A 111 -31.91 40.14 6.02
C GLU A 111 -32.75 38.90 5.72
N GLN A 112 -32.57 38.28 4.54
CA GLN A 112 -33.24 37.04 4.17
C GLN A 112 -32.37 35.80 4.46
N LEU A 113 -31.16 35.97 4.97
CA LEU A 113 -30.27 34.86 5.31
C LEU A 113 -30.23 34.63 6.82
N ARG A 114 -30.10 33.37 7.22
CA ARG A 114 -29.69 32.97 8.56
C ARG A 114 -28.68 31.84 8.53
N GLU A 115 -27.90 31.71 9.59
CA GLU A 115 -26.98 30.60 9.74
C GLU A 115 -27.74 29.28 9.73
N HIS A 116 -27.27 28.30 8.94
CA HIS A 116 -27.88 26.98 8.97
C HIS A 116 -27.51 26.28 10.28
N ARG A 117 -28.53 25.91 11.05
CA ARG A 117 -28.41 25.18 12.32
C ARG A 117 -29.27 23.93 12.30
N GLN A 118 -28.76 22.88 12.91
CA GLN A 118 -29.50 21.63 13.10
C GLN A 118 -29.96 21.53 14.55
N TRP A 119 -31.17 21.01 14.75
CA TRP A 119 -31.68 20.65 16.07
C TRP A 119 -31.32 19.20 16.35
N ILE A 120 -30.37 18.97 17.26
CA ILE A 120 -29.84 17.65 17.58
C ILE A 120 -29.78 17.52 19.10
N ASN A 121 -30.39 16.47 19.65
CA ASN A 121 -30.39 16.15 21.09
C ASN A 121 -30.68 17.38 21.96
N ASP A 122 -31.83 18.00 21.70
CA ASP A 122 -32.34 19.19 22.41
C ASP A 122 -31.42 20.43 22.39
N ASN A 123 -30.54 20.53 21.38
CA ASN A 123 -29.63 21.66 21.22
C ASN A 123 -29.51 22.12 19.76
N TRP A 124 -29.31 23.42 19.58
CA TRP A 124 -28.98 24.00 18.27
C TRP A 124 -27.49 23.90 17.98
N VAL A 125 -27.14 23.20 16.90
CA VAL A 125 -25.76 23.03 16.44
C VAL A 125 -25.56 23.77 15.13
N SER A 126 -24.62 24.72 15.10
CA SER A 126 -24.19 25.38 13.86
C SER A 126 -23.58 24.37 12.90
N SER A 127 -24.01 24.40 11.64
CA SER A 127 -23.40 23.59 10.58
C SER A 127 -22.10 24.20 10.03
N ASN A 128 -21.83 25.46 10.34
CA ASN A 128 -20.59 26.15 9.97
C ASN A 128 -19.51 26.02 11.05
N ARG A 129 -19.77 25.26 12.12
CA ARG A 129 -18.79 24.95 13.15
C ARG A 129 -17.68 24.10 12.57
N ASP A 130 -16.44 24.58 12.63
CA ASP A 130 -15.26 23.82 12.20
C ASP A 130 -14.93 22.71 13.20
N ARG A 131 -15.65 21.58 13.06
CA ARG A 131 -15.49 20.40 13.92
C ARG A 131 -14.13 19.73 13.76
N ILE A 132 -13.46 19.93 12.63
CA ILE A 132 -12.14 19.32 12.39
C ILE A 132 -11.10 20.07 13.22
N SER A 133 -11.14 21.40 13.22
CA SER A 133 -10.25 22.20 14.07
C SER A 133 -10.49 22.02 15.57
N GLU A 134 -11.55 21.33 16.01
CA GLU A 134 -11.78 20.97 17.41
C GLU A 134 -11.19 19.62 17.81
N LEU A 135 -10.79 18.79 16.85
CA LEU A 135 -10.20 17.48 17.15
C LEU A 135 -8.85 17.64 17.87
N PRO A 136 -8.48 16.75 18.81
CA PRO A 136 -7.16 16.73 19.41
C PRO A 136 -6.02 16.53 18.39
N ASP A 137 -4.83 17.06 18.70
CA ASP A 137 -3.67 17.03 17.80
C ASP A 137 -3.29 15.60 17.35
N ASN A 138 -3.37 14.62 18.25
CA ASN A 138 -3.07 13.23 17.94
C ASN A 138 -4.06 12.63 16.92
N VAL A 139 -5.33 13.06 16.94
CA VAL A 139 -6.34 12.63 15.97
C VAL A 139 -6.10 13.29 14.62
N LEU A 140 -5.78 14.59 14.60
CA LEU A 140 -5.43 15.29 13.36
C LEU A 140 -4.17 14.72 12.71
N LEU A 141 -3.12 14.44 13.49
CA LEU A 141 -1.93 13.75 13.01
C LEU A 141 -2.24 12.36 12.47
N HIS A 142 -3.12 11.61 13.12
CA HIS A 142 -3.55 10.31 12.63
C HIS A 142 -4.24 10.41 11.28
N ILE A 143 -5.15 11.37 11.10
CA ILE A 143 -5.81 11.67 9.82
C ILE A 143 -4.76 12.04 8.75
N MET A 144 -3.81 12.92 9.07
CA MET A 144 -2.75 13.31 8.13
C MET A 144 -1.86 12.14 7.69
N ASN A 145 -1.66 11.12 8.54
CA ASN A 145 -0.86 9.94 8.18
C ASN A 145 -1.61 8.93 7.27
N PHE A 146 -2.92 9.09 7.06
CA PHE A 146 -3.69 8.29 6.10
C PHE A 146 -3.66 8.83 4.67
N VAL A 147 -3.44 10.13 4.50
CA VAL A 147 -3.28 10.73 3.17
C VAL A 147 -1.82 10.61 2.70
N ASP A 148 -1.60 10.84 1.40
CA ASP A 148 -0.23 10.89 0.90
C ASP A 148 0.52 12.10 1.46
N THR A 149 1.86 12.06 1.43
CA THR A 149 2.66 13.14 2.01
C THR A 149 2.47 14.47 1.30
N LYS A 150 2.19 14.47 -0.01
CA LYS A 150 1.99 15.69 -0.78
C LYS A 150 0.73 16.41 -0.31
N ASP A 151 -0.35 15.67 -0.14
CA ASP A 151 -1.65 16.17 0.31
C ASP A 151 -1.62 16.51 1.81
N ALA A 152 -0.95 15.71 2.64
CA ALA A 152 -0.69 16.08 4.03
C ALA A 152 0.02 17.44 4.12
N VAL A 153 1.07 17.66 3.32
CA VAL A 153 1.80 18.93 3.28
C VAL A 153 0.95 20.07 2.74
N LYS A 154 0.03 19.84 1.79
CA LYS A 154 -0.92 20.87 1.35
C LYS A 154 -1.82 21.33 2.49
N THR A 155 -2.21 20.45 3.41
CA THR A 155 -3.05 20.86 4.56
C THR A 155 -2.36 21.86 5.50
N CYS A 156 -1.02 21.94 5.46
CA CYS A 156 -0.26 22.90 6.26
C CYS A 156 -0.61 24.37 5.96
N VAL A 157 -1.26 24.68 4.82
CA VAL A 157 -1.70 26.04 4.49
C VAL A 157 -3.02 26.43 5.17
N LEU A 158 -3.76 25.47 5.74
CA LEU A 158 -5.08 25.69 6.33
C LEU A 158 -5.01 26.52 7.61
N SER A 159 -3.98 26.33 8.44
CA SER A 159 -3.72 27.16 9.62
C SER A 159 -2.30 26.95 10.16
N LYS A 160 -1.90 27.79 11.13
CA LYS A 160 -0.66 27.59 11.90
C LYS A 160 -0.62 26.22 12.58
N ARG A 161 -1.75 25.78 13.17
CA ARG A 161 -1.85 24.47 13.85
C ARG A 161 -1.58 23.32 12.89
N TRP A 162 -2.20 23.33 11.72
CA TRP A 162 -1.98 22.31 10.69
C TRP A 162 -0.54 22.31 10.17
N LYS A 163 0.09 23.50 10.04
CA LYS A 163 1.51 23.61 9.71
C LYS A 163 2.40 22.97 10.77
N ASP A 164 2.12 23.18 12.05
CA ASP A 164 2.90 22.61 13.16
C ASP A 164 2.71 21.08 13.25
N LEU A 165 1.48 20.58 13.05
CA LEU A 165 1.21 19.15 12.97
C LEU A 165 1.95 18.49 11.79
N GLY A 166 2.01 19.16 10.64
CA GLY A 166 2.76 18.68 9.47
C GLY A 166 4.24 18.40 9.74
N LYS A 167 4.84 19.06 10.74
CA LYS A 167 6.24 18.83 11.13
C LYS A 167 6.44 17.45 11.79
N GLY A 168 5.40 16.95 12.47
CA GLY A 168 5.39 15.69 13.22
C GLY A 168 4.88 14.48 12.42
N LEU A 169 4.77 14.57 11.09
CA LEU A 169 4.39 13.43 10.26
C LEU A 169 5.34 12.24 10.52
N VAL A 170 4.85 11.01 10.61
CA VAL A 170 5.72 9.84 10.87
C VAL A 170 5.85 8.94 9.64
N LYS A 171 5.01 9.16 8.63
CA LYS A 171 5.01 8.45 7.36
C LYS A 171 5.26 9.41 6.21
N LEU A 172 6.34 9.18 5.48
CA LEU A 172 6.73 9.96 4.31
C LEU A 172 6.75 9.09 3.07
N THR A 173 6.16 9.58 1.98
CA THR A 173 6.08 8.89 0.69
C THR A 173 6.40 9.85 -0.44
N PHE A 174 7.42 9.51 -1.21
CA PHE A 174 7.72 10.07 -2.52
C PHE A 174 7.56 8.97 -3.55
N SER A 175 6.44 8.96 -4.27
CA SER A 175 6.12 7.96 -5.28
C SER A 175 5.36 8.62 -6.42
N PRO A 176 6.06 9.34 -7.32
CA PRO A 176 5.42 9.97 -8.46
C PRO A 176 4.73 8.92 -9.35
N ASN A 177 3.58 9.27 -9.91
CA ASN A 177 2.86 8.42 -10.84
C ASN A 177 3.55 8.49 -12.22
N LEU A 178 4.36 7.48 -12.55
CA LEU A 178 5.07 7.43 -13.84
C LEU A 178 4.11 7.35 -15.04
N PHE A 179 2.91 6.81 -14.87
CA PHE A 179 1.90 6.76 -15.92
C PHE A 179 1.35 8.15 -16.22
N GLU A 180 1.00 8.93 -15.19
CA GLU A 180 0.60 10.34 -15.36
C GLU A 180 1.70 11.20 -16.00
N LEU A 181 2.96 10.83 -15.77
CA LEU A 181 4.11 11.49 -16.39
C LEU A 181 4.41 10.95 -17.80
N GLY A 182 3.73 9.90 -18.25
CA GLY A 182 4.01 9.26 -19.54
C GLY A 182 5.44 8.74 -19.65
N LEU A 183 6.00 8.22 -18.55
CA LEU A 183 7.35 7.65 -18.45
C LEU A 183 7.30 6.11 -18.39
N VAL A 184 6.38 5.50 -19.14
CA VAL A 184 6.18 4.05 -19.17
C VAL A 184 6.62 3.54 -20.53
N GLY A 185 7.76 2.86 -20.59
CA GLY A 185 8.37 2.34 -21.82
C GLY A 185 9.81 2.79 -22.00
N THR A 186 10.31 2.72 -23.24
CA THR A 186 11.62 3.27 -23.62
C THR A 186 11.58 4.79 -23.55
N VAL A 187 12.43 5.38 -22.71
CA VAL A 187 12.54 6.83 -22.50
C VAL A 187 13.05 7.49 -23.79
N GLU A 188 12.20 8.26 -24.47
CA GLU A 188 12.58 9.05 -25.65
C GLU A 188 13.22 10.38 -25.23
N SER A 189 13.87 11.10 -26.15
CA SER A 189 14.51 12.39 -25.86
C SER A 189 13.56 13.42 -25.22
N ALA A 190 12.27 13.39 -25.59
CA ALA A 190 11.23 14.25 -25.00
C ALA A 190 10.98 13.96 -23.50
N ASP A 191 11.38 12.79 -23.02
CA ASP A 191 11.22 12.40 -21.62
C ASP A 191 12.27 13.01 -20.69
N LEU A 192 13.36 13.57 -21.23
CA LEU A 192 14.39 14.26 -20.43
C LEU A 192 13.82 15.45 -19.65
N LEU A 193 12.88 16.23 -20.23
CA LEU A 193 12.24 17.34 -19.52
C LEU A 193 11.37 16.85 -18.36
N LYS A 194 10.65 15.75 -18.53
CA LYS A 194 9.82 15.13 -17.47
C LYS A 194 10.71 14.56 -16.36
N VAL A 195 11.81 13.92 -16.72
CA VAL A 195 12.84 13.45 -15.78
C VAL A 195 13.41 14.62 -14.98
N ASN A 196 13.73 15.76 -15.61
CA ASN A 196 14.17 16.95 -14.89
C ASN A 196 13.10 17.46 -13.91
N GLY A 197 11.83 17.45 -14.31
CA GLY A 197 10.70 17.76 -13.42
C GLY A 197 10.63 16.83 -12.20
N LEU A 198 10.92 15.53 -12.37
CA LEU A 198 11.03 14.57 -11.28
C LEU A 198 12.19 14.86 -10.33
N VAL A 199 13.36 15.17 -10.88
CA VAL A 199 14.55 15.56 -10.11
C VAL A 199 14.23 16.77 -9.22
N GLU A 200 13.64 17.82 -9.80
CA GLU A 200 13.25 19.02 -9.06
C GLU A 200 12.15 18.75 -8.03
N SER A 201 11.19 17.88 -8.35
CA SER A 201 10.17 17.45 -7.38
C SER A 201 10.79 16.71 -6.20
N PHE A 202 11.79 15.86 -6.44
CA PHE A 202 12.50 15.17 -5.37
C PHE A 202 13.34 16.12 -4.52
N LYS A 203 14.05 17.07 -5.15
CA LYS A 203 14.81 18.12 -4.43
C LYS A 203 13.89 18.93 -3.50
N LYS A 204 12.70 19.31 -3.98
CA LYS A 204 11.69 19.99 -3.15
C LYS A 204 11.21 19.12 -1.99
N PHE A 205 10.96 17.84 -2.23
CA PHE A 205 10.59 16.90 -1.18
C PHE A 205 11.70 16.78 -0.13
N ALA A 206 12.94 16.51 -0.54
CA ALA A 206 14.08 16.38 0.35
C ALA A 206 14.32 17.68 1.15
N SER A 207 14.27 18.85 0.48
CA SER A 207 14.37 20.14 1.14
C SER A 207 13.28 20.36 2.19
N TRP A 208 12.03 19.98 1.88
CA TRP A 208 10.95 20.05 2.87
C TRP A 208 11.21 19.14 4.07
N VAL A 209 11.66 17.90 3.84
CA VAL A 209 12.00 16.93 4.90
C VAL A 209 13.04 17.53 5.85
N PHE A 210 14.13 18.08 5.32
CA PHE A 210 15.22 18.59 6.15
C PHE A 210 14.91 19.93 6.84
N SER A 211 14.10 20.79 6.22
CA SER A 211 13.88 22.15 6.73
C SER A 211 12.60 22.30 7.55
N SER A 212 11.64 21.40 7.40
CA SER A 212 10.28 21.60 7.96
C SER A 212 9.89 20.58 9.02
N ARG A 213 10.52 19.40 9.05
CA ARG A 213 10.18 18.38 10.05
C ARG A 213 10.70 18.75 11.43
N ASP A 214 10.04 18.21 12.43
CA ASP A 214 10.55 18.17 13.78
C ASP A 214 11.47 16.96 13.94
N ASP A 215 12.76 17.23 14.12
CA ASP A 215 13.80 16.22 14.25
C ASP A 215 13.69 15.40 15.55
N SER A 216 12.93 15.88 16.54
CA SER A 216 12.61 15.09 17.73
C SER A 216 11.58 13.97 17.44
N CYS A 217 10.84 14.07 16.34
CA CYS A 217 9.87 13.07 15.92
C CYS A 217 10.55 11.92 15.15
N SER A 218 10.28 10.68 15.57
CA SER A 218 10.76 9.49 14.86
C SER A 218 10.12 9.38 13.47
N LEU A 219 10.92 9.02 12.47
CA LEU A 219 10.42 8.76 11.12
C LEU A 219 10.09 7.27 10.99
N LEU A 220 8.85 6.86 11.29
CA LEU A 220 8.50 5.43 11.27
C LEU A 220 8.62 4.81 9.87
N ASN A 221 8.09 5.50 8.85
CA ASN A 221 7.97 4.96 7.50
C ASN A 221 8.51 5.95 6.46
N LEU A 222 9.44 5.50 5.63
CA LEU A 222 9.91 6.23 4.46
C LEU A 222 9.78 5.37 3.20
N THR A 223 9.01 5.86 2.23
CA THR A 223 8.88 5.24 0.91
C THR A 223 9.36 6.20 -0.16
N ILE A 224 10.37 5.78 -0.91
CA ILE A 224 10.91 6.49 -2.06
C ILE A 224 10.86 5.52 -3.25
N ARG A 225 10.04 5.82 -4.24
CA ARG A 225 9.90 5.02 -5.46
C ARG A 225 10.14 5.88 -6.68
N HIS A 226 10.70 5.26 -7.72
CA HIS A 226 10.84 5.88 -9.04
C HIS A 226 11.61 7.20 -9.02
N THR A 227 12.59 7.34 -8.13
CA THR A 227 13.40 8.56 -8.03
C THR A 227 14.48 8.61 -9.08
N TRP A 228 14.45 9.70 -9.83
CA TRP A 228 15.54 10.21 -10.63
C TRP A 228 16.10 11.42 -9.90
N THR A 229 17.32 11.34 -9.39
CA THR A 229 17.98 12.43 -8.68
C THR A 229 19.49 12.23 -8.68
N GLU A 230 20.22 13.31 -8.46
CA GLU A 230 21.65 13.26 -8.15
C GLU A 230 21.88 12.40 -6.89
N PRO A 231 22.94 11.57 -6.84
CA PRO A 231 23.22 10.68 -5.73
C PRO A 231 23.29 11.35 -4.37
N GLU A 232 23.84 12.57 -4.31
CA GLU A 232 24.03 13.34 -3.07
C GLU A 232 22.70 13.61 -2.34
N HIS A 233 21.63 13.94 -3.07
CA HIS A 233 20.32 14.21 -2.48
C HIS A 233 19.68 12.94 -1.91
N LEU A 234 19.82 11.82 -2.63
CA LEU A 234 19.33 10.53 -2.17
C LEU A 234 20.16 10.02 -0.97
N ASP A 235 21.47 10.22 -1.00
CA ASP A 235 22.38 9.89 0.08
C ASP A 235 21.99 10.62 1.38
N ARG A 236 21.73 11.93 1.29
CA ARG A 236 21.30 12.74 2.43
C ARG A 236 19.97 12.27 3.03
N ILE A 237 18.98 11.91 2.21
CA ILE A 237 17.69 11.45 2.74
C ILE A 237 17.79 10.06 3.37
N ILE A 238 18.67 9.20 2.84
CA ILE A 238 18.97 7.89 3.42
C ILE A 238 19.63 8.08 4.79
N LYS A 239 20.66 8.93 4.90
CA LYS A 239 21.29 9.28 6.19
C LYS A 239 20.24 9.76 7.19
N TYR A 240 19.41 10.71 6.78
CA TYR A 240 18.33 11.23 7.61
C TYR A 240 17.41 10.10 8.11
N ALA A 241 16.92 9.24 7.23
CA ALA A 241 16.04 8.15 7.63
C ALA A 241 16.67 7.22 8.68
N VAL A 242 17.93 6.84 8.46
CA VAL A 242 18.66 5.97 9.39
C VAL A 242 18.86 6.64 10.75
N PHE A 243 19.27 7.92 10.77
CA PHE A 243 19.47 8.67 12.03
C PHE A 243 18.16 8.96 12.78
N HIS A 244 17.03 9.01 12.09
CA HIS A 244 15.69 9.20 12.68
C HIS A 244 14.95 7.89 12.97
N ASN A 245 15.70 6.79 13.16
CA ASN A 245 15.22 5.48 13.60
C ASN A 245 14.10 4.90 12.73
N VAL A 246 14.27 4.96 11.41
CA VAL A 246 13.28 4.41 10.48
C VAL A 246 13.01 2.93 10.70
N GLN A 247 11.74 2.56 10.74
CA GLN A 247 11.28 1.18 10.95
C GLN A 247 10.89 0.50 9.65
N HIS A 248 10.26 1.22 8.72
CA HIS A 248 9.96 0.73 7.38
C HIS A 248 10.60 1.61 6.33
N LEU A 249 11.54 1.04 5.57
CA LEU A 249 12.23 1.73 4.50
C LEU A 249 11.96 1.02 3.17
N THR A 250 11.43 1.76 2.20
CA THR A 250 11.30 1.33 0.81
C THR A 250 12.05 2.30 -0.09
N LEU A 251 13.03 1.79 -0.84
CA LEU A 251 13.85 2.54 -1.78
C LEU A 251 13.85 1.81 -3.12
N ARG A 252 13.22 2.38 -4.15
CA ARG A 252 13.30 1.89 -5.53
C ARG A 252 13.99 2.93 -6.41
N ILE A 253 15.27 2.70 -6.66
CA ILE A 253 16.18 3.67 -7.26
C ILE A 253 16.28 3.39 -8.77
N TYR A 254 15.91 4.37 -9.59
CA TYR A 254 16.06 4.36 -11.04
C TYR A 254 16.85 5.61 -11.42
N SER A 255 18.17 5.53 -11.29
CA SER A 255 19.07 6.64 -11.56
C SER A 255 19.83 6.34 -12.85
N GLY A 256 19.97 7.31 -13.75
CA GLY A 256 20.95 7.23 -14.85
C GLY A 256 22.36 7.62 -14.41
N PHE A 257 22.53 8.05 -13.16
CA PHE A 257 23.78 8.52 -12.59
C PHE A 257 24.51 7.37 -11.89
N ARG A 258 25.83 7.25 -12.13
CA ARG A 258 26.67 6.20 -11.54
C ARG A 258 26.60 6.26 -10.01
N PRO A 259 26.17 5.17 -9.34
CA PRO A 259 25.87 5.22 -7.92
C PRO A 259 27.15 4.94 -7.13
N ASN A 260 27.80 5.98 -6.62
CA ASN A 260 28.66 5.81 -5.45
C ASN A 260 27.89 6.33 -4.23
N PHE A 261 26.91 5.54 -3.77
CA PHE A 261 26.11 5.88 -2.60
C PHE A 261 26.87 5.49 -1.33
N GLU A 262 27.48 6.45 -0.66
CA GLU A 262 28.20 6.21 0.60
C GLU A 262 27.28 5.72 1.72
N SER A 263 25.97 6.04 1.68
CA SER A 263 25.03 5.75 2.77
C SER A 263 24.27 4.46 2.66
N ILE A 264 24.20 3.85 1.49
CA ILE A 264 23.47 2.58 1.34
C ILE A 264 24.00 1.52 2.30
N PRO A 265 25.33 1.36 2.50
CA PRO A 265 25.86 0.48 3.53
C PRO A 265 25.33 0.75 4.94
N LEU A 266 25.09 2.02 5.31
CA LEU A 266 24.60 2.40 6.65
C LEU A 266 23.21 1.83 6.97
N ILE A 267 22.38 1.64 5.94
CA ILE A 267 21.04 1.04 6.08
C ILE A 267 21.16 -0.33 6.74
N PHE A 268 22.15 -1.13 6.34
CA PHE A 268 22.35 -2.52 6.77
C PHE A 268 22.93 -2.69 8.17
N PHE A 269 23.09 -1.59 8.92
CA PHE A 269 23.47 -1.58 10.34
C PHE A 269 22.40 -0.92 11.23
N SER A 270 21.22 -0.61 10.67
CA SER A 270 20.14 0.01 11.43
C SER A 270 19.51 -0.97 12.43
N LYS A 271 19.45 -0.56 13.69
CA LYS A 271 18.83 -1.33 14.79
C LYS A 271 17.31 -1.20 14.85
N SER A 272 16.74 -0.19 14.20
CA SER A 272 15.31 0.14 14.25
C SER A 272 14.52 -0.44 13.07
N LEU A 273 15.19 -0.79 11.96
CA LEU A 273 14.52 -1.33 10.78
C LEU A 273 13.85 -2.68 11.06
N THR A 274 12.54 -2.73 10.78
CA THR A 274 11.72 -3.95 10.83
C THR A 274 11.33 -4.44 9.43
N TYR A 275 11.26 -3.53 8.45
CA TYR A 275 11.02 -3.81 7.04
C TYR A 275 12.00 -3.03 6.17
N LEU A 276 12.69 -3.73 5.27
CA LEU A 276 13.54 -3.11 4.26
C LEU A 276 13.18 -3.65 2.88
N GLU A 277 12.88 -2.74 1.96
CA GLU A 277 12.77 -3.01 0.54
C GLU A 277 13.71 -2.07 -0.21
N ILE A 278 14.72 -2.62 -0.89
CA ILE A 278 15.69 -1.84 -1.65
C ILE A 278 15.93 -2.44 -3.02
N TRP A 279 15.82 -1.60 -4.05
CA TRP A 279 16.00 -1.99 -5.44
C TRP A 279 16.93 -1.01 -6.13
N ASN A 280 17.96 -1.56 -6.76
CA ASN A 280 18.80 -0.86 -7.71
C ASN A 280 18.27 -1.11 -9.13
N GLY A 281 18.23 -0.11 -9.99
CA GLY A 281 17.75 -0.28 -11.37
C GLY A 281 18.62 -1.25 -12.18
N CYS A 282 18.01 -1.99 -13.12
CA CYS A 282 18.68 -3.07 -13.88
C CYS A 282 19.90 -2.63 -14.69
N ASP A 283 19.95 -1.36 -15.13
CA ASP A 283 21.02 -0.81 -15.97
C ASP A 283 22.10 -0.07 -15.17
N LEU A 284 22.03 -0.14 -13.83
CA LEU A 284 23.00 0.50 -12.96
C LEU A 284 24.16 -0.45 -12.61
N PRO A 285 25.37 0.09 -12.37
CA PRO A 285 26.42 -0.67 -11.69
C PRO A 285 25.87 -1.28 -10.40
N GLU A 286 26.03 -2.60 -10.26
CA GLU A 286 25.56 -3.33 -9.09
C GLU A 286 26.29 -2.82 -7.83
N ILE A 287 25.53 -2.44 -6.81
CA ILE A 287 26.07 -1.93 -5.55
C ILE A 287 26.51 -3.11 -4.68
N ILE A 288 27.71 -2.99 -4.10
CA ILE A 288 28.32 -4.01 -3.25
C ILE A 288 27.80 -3.84 -1.82
N LEU A 289 27.27 -4.93 -1.25
CA LEU A 289 26.79 -4.95 0.12
C LEU A 289 27.92 -5.24 1.12
N PRO A 290 27.77 -4.80 2.38
CA PRO A 290 28.69 -5.24 3.43
C PRO A 290 28.64 -6.77 3.59
N LYS A 291 29.78 -7.34 4.00
CA LYS A 291 29.97 -8.80 4.17
C LYS A 291 28.89 -9.46 5.03
N SER A 292 28.40 -8.75 6.05
CA SER A 292 27.28 -9.18 6.90
C SER A 292 26.32 -8.02 7.12
N LEU A 293 25.03 -8.31 7.14
CA LEU A 293 23.96 -7.35 7.43
C LEU A 293 23.60 -7.46 8.91
N ASN A 294 23.74 -6.38 9.67
CA ASN A 294 23.47 -6.36 11.10
C ASN A 294 22.16 -5.60 11.37
N LEU A 295 21.05 -6.30 11.14
CA LEU A 295 19.69 -5.76 11.21
C LEU A 295 18.87 -6.55 12.25
N PRO A 296 19.12 -6.35 13.56
CA PRO A 296 18.62 -7.24 14.62
C PRO A 296 17.10 -7.22 14.80
N ALA A 297 16.41 -6.16 14.36
CA ALA A 297 14.94 -6.03 14.45
C ALA A 297 14.22 -6.37 13.13
N LEU A 298 14.96 -6.72 12.08
CA LEU A 298 14.41 -6.87 10.74
C LEU A 298 13.60 -8.16 10.59
N LYS A 299 12.33 -8.00 10.22
CA LYS A 299 11.39 -9.11 10.00
C LYS A 299 11.25 -9.47 8.53
N SER A 300 11.39 -8.48 7.64
CA SER A 300 11.23 -8.67 6.20
C SER A 300 12.29 -7.90 5.43
N LEU A 301 12.98 -8.60 4.54
CA LEU A 301 13.98 -8.04 3.62
C LEU A 301 13.60 -8.37 2.18
N LYS A 302 13.51 -7.34 1.34
CA LYS A 302 13.44 -7.46 -0.12
C LYS A 302 14.60 -6.70 -0.73
N ILE A 303 15.41 -7.38 -1.51
CA ILE A 303 16.61 -6.79 -2.11
C ILE A 303 16.69 -7.15 -3.59
N GLY A 304 16.87 -6.12 -4.42
CA GLY A 304 16.88 -6.23 -5.88
C GLY A 304 18.14 -5.64 -6.50
N TYR A 305 18.86 -6.43 -7.30
CA TYR A 305 20.01 -6.03 -8.12
C TYR A 305 21.22 -5.51 -7.31
N PHE A 306 21.58 -6.26 -6.27
CA PHE A 306 22.76 -6.01 -5.42
C PHE A 306 23.76 -7.17 -5.50
N LYS A 307 25.03 -6.86 -5.18
CA LYS A 307 26.11 -7.85 -5.06
C LYS A 307 26.38 -8.23 -3.61
N PHE A 308 26.43 -9.52 -3.32
CA PHE A 308 26.89 -10.03 -2.03
C PHE A 308 28.39 -10.32 -2.06
N THR A 309 29.11 -9.82 -1.05
CA THR A 309 30.56 -10.02 -0.91
C THR A 309 30.86 -11.27 -0.08
N ALA A 310 31.88 -12.02 -0.50
CA ALA A 310 32.39 -13.14 0.29
C ALA A 310 32.92 -12.69 1.67
N THR A 311 32.67 -13.52 2.67
CA THR A 311 33.28 -13.40 4.00
C THR A 311 34.67 -13.99 3.96
N ASP A 312 34.71 -15.33 3.86
CA ASP A 312 35.85 -16.25 3.75
C ASP A 312 35.43 -17.43 2.84
N ASN A 313 36.40 -18.12 2.21
CA ASN A 313 36.18 -19.34 1.40
C ASN A 313 35.18 -19.18 0.24
N ASP A 314 35.23 -18.06 -0.49
CA ASP A 314 34.36 -17.79 -1.64
C ASP A 314 32.84 -17.84 -1.32
N CYS A 315 32.50 -17.71 -0.03
CA CYS A 315 31.15 -17.83 0.49
C CYS A 315 30.66 -16.49 1.06
N ALA A 316 29.56 -15.98 0.49
CA ALA A 316 28.82 -14.85 1.03
C ALA A 316 27.78 -15.35 2.02
N GLU A 317 27.79 -14.82 3.26
CA GLU A 317 26.84 -15.18 4.31
C GLU A 317 26.24 -13.92 4.98
N PRO A 318 25.43 -13.15 4.24
CA PRO A 318 25.02 -11.82 4.67
C PRO A 318 23.95 -11.81 5.78
N PHE A 319 23.17 -12.89 5.96
CA PHE A 319 21.90 -12.85 6.71
C PHE A 319 21.94 -13.43 8.14
N SER A 320 23.08 -13.93 8.59
CA SER A 320 23.21 -14.63 9.88
C SER A 320 22.93 -13.73 11.10
N ASN A 321 23.17 -12.42 10.98
CA ASN A 321 22.95 -11.43 12.04
C ASN A 321 21.53 -10.80 12.01
N CYS A 322 20.66 -11.19 11.08
CA CYS A 322 19.27 -10.74 11.03
C CYS A 322 18.38 -11.64 11.91
N LEU A 323 18.49 -11.47 13.24
CA LEU A 323 18.05 -12.43 14.27
C LEU A 323 16.55 -12.74 14.32
N VAL A 324 15.69 -11.89 13.74
CA VAL A 324 14.23 -12.05 13.73
C VAL A 324 13.65 -12.08 12.30
N LEU A 325 14.51 -12.30 11.30
CA LEU A 325 14.14 -12.31 9.89
C LEU A 325 13.19 -13.46 9.61
N ASN A 326 11.98 -13.12 9.15
CA ASN A 326 10.93 -14.08 8.84
C ASN A 326 10.73 -14.25 7.32
N SER A 327 10.95 -13.18 6.55
CA SER A 327 10.73 -13.12 5.10
C SER A 327 11.94 -12.57 4.38
N LEU A 328 12.45 -13.28 3.38
CA LEU A 328 13.56 -12.87 2.52
C LEU A 328 13.17 -12.99 1.05
N MET A 329 13.35 -11.92 0.28
CA MET A 329 13.16 -11.90 -1.17
C MET A 329 14.42 -11.35 -1.85
N LEU A 330 15.03 -12.15 -2.72
CA LEU A 330 16.21 -11.81 -3.51
C LEU A 330 15.81 -11.70 -4.98
N ILE A 331 16.18 -10.62 -5.66
CA ILE A 331 15.74 -10.37 -7.05
C ILE A 331 16.93 -9.90 -7.88
N GLY A 332 17.34 -10.67 -8.88
CA GLY A 332 18.44 -10.32 -9.77
C GLY A 332 19.76 -10.06 -9.03
N CYS A 333 19.94 -10.67 -7.85
CA CYS A 333 21.16 -10.50 -7.07
C CYS A 333 22.31 -11.31 -7.67
N SER A 334 23.54 -10.86 -7.44
CA SER A 334 24.75 -11.56 -7.88
C SER A 334 25.81 -11.59 -6.77
N LEU A 335 26.92 -12.27 -7.03
CA LEU A 335 28.06 -12.35 -6.13
C LEU A 335 29.18 -11.41 -6.61
N HIS A 336 29.93 -10.84 -5.67
CA HIS A 336 31.08 -9.98 -5.94
C HIS A 336 32.38 -10.80 -6.03
N ASP A 337 33.28 -10.43 -6.95
CA ASP A 337 34.55 -11.09 -7.23
C ASP A 337 34.41 -12.60 -7.48
N ASP A 338 35.25 -13.39 -6.83
CA ASP A 338 35.40 -14.83 -6.99
C ASP A 338 34.37 -15.64 -6.18
N ALA A 339 33.47 -14.97 -5.46
CA ALA A 339 32.47 -15.63 -4.63
C ALA A 339 31.58 -16.55 -5.49
N GLN A 340 31.52 -17.83 -5.10
CA GLN A 340 30.77 -18.87 -5.81
C GLN A 340 29.51 -19.30 -5.06
N VAL A 341 29.45 -19.03 -3.75
CA VAL A 341 28.41 -19.56 -2.86
C VAL A 341 27.70 -18.44 -2.12
N LEU A 342 26.38 -18.41 -2.19
CA LEU A 342 25.51 -17.66 -1.28
C LEU A 342 24.98 -18.62 -0.21
N ARG A 343 25.44 -18.47 1.02
CA ARG A 343 24.90 -19.20 2.17
C ARG A 343 23.83 -18.38 2.86
N ILE A 344 22.64 -18.95 2.95
CA ILE A 344 21.51 -18.38 3.69
C ILE A 344 21.37 -19.16 4.99
N SER A 345 22.02 -18.67 6.04
CA SER A 345 21.91 -19.24 7.39
C SER A 345 21.03 -18.35 8.26
N ASN A 346 19.81 -18.81 8.52
CA ASN A 346 18.88 -18.08 9.38
C ASN A 346 17.81 -19.02 9.92
N SER A 347 17.78 -19.22 11.24
CA SER A 347 16.85 -20.15 11.89
C SER A 347 15.44 -19.56 12.06
N THR A 348 15.24 -18.25 11.95
CA THR A 348 13.91 -17.64 12.05
C THR A 348 13.21 -17.48 10.70
N LEU A 349 13.94 -17.69 9.60
CA LEU A 349 13.44 -17.53 8.25
C LEU A 349 12.37 -18.58 7.93
N SER A 350 11.17 -18.10 7.61
CA SER A 350 10.00 -18.92 7.27
C SER A 350 9.66 -18.83 5.79
N ARG A 351 9.90 -17.68 5.13
CA ARG A 351 9.60 -17.47 3.71
C ARG A 351 10.84 -17.01 2.96
N LEU A 352 11.20 -17.73 1.90
CA LEU A 352 12.30 -17.39 1.00
C LEU A 352 11.79 -17.35 -0.44
N THR A 353 12.02 -16.22 -1.12
CA THR A 353 11.76 -16.05 -2.55
C THR A 353 13.04 -15.63 -3.26
N ILE A 354 13.36 -16.30 -4.36
CA ILE A 354 14.53 -16.01 -5.19
C ILE A 354 14.04 -15.78 -6.62
N PHE A 355 14.33 -14.62 -7.18
CA PHE A 355 13.93 -14.24 -8.53
C PHE A 355 15.16 -13.95 -9.39
N GLY A 356 15.58 -14.91 -10.22
CA GLY A 356 16.66 -14.79 -11.18
C GLY A 356 18.00 -14.26 -10.65
N GLY A 357 18.93 -14.05 -11.56
CA GLY A 357 20.26 -13.54 -11.26
C GLY A 357 21.35 -14.17 -12.11
N LYS A 358 22.60 -13.83 -11.81
CA LYS A 358 23.78 -14.53 -12.36
C LYS A 358 23.95 -15.88 -11.66
N THR A 359 24.52 -16.86 -12.35
CA THR A 359 24.79 -18.21 -11.84
C THR A 359 25.66 -18.21 -10.58
N TYR A 360 25.21 -18.86 -9.50
CA TYR A 360 26.01 -19.20 -8.31
C TYR A 360 25.34 -20.30 -7.49
N GLN A 361 26.08 -20.91 -6.57
CA GLN A 361 25.54 -21.94 -5.67
C GLN A 361 24.82 -21.30 -4.48
N ILE A 362 23.71 -21.89 -4.06
CA ILE A 362 22.91 -21.46 -2.92
C ILE A 362 22.88 -22.59 -1.90
N VAL A 363 23.33 -22.29 -0.68
CA VAL A 363 23.34 -23.24 0.43
C VAL A 363 22.37 -22.78 1.50
N LEU A 364 21.30 -23.55 1.71
CA LEU A 364 20.26 -23.26 2.70
C LEU A 364 20.57 -23.92 4.05
N SER A 365 20.74 -23.10 5.08
CA SER A 365 20.82 -23.48 6.49
C SER A 365 19.65 -22.86 7.26
N THR A 366 18.43 -23.20 6.86
CA THR A 366 17.16 -22.56 7.27
C THR A 366 16.17 -23.63 7.77
N PRO A 367 16.35 -24.18 8.98
CA PRO A 367 15.57 -25.34 9.45
C PRO A 367 14.07 -25.08 9.57
N ASN A 368 13.66 -23.82 9.82
CA ASN A 368 12.26 -23.42 9.99
C ASN A 368 11.60 -22.86 8.73
N LEU A 369 12.23 -23.06 7.56
CA LEU A 369 11.68 -22.60 6.29
C LEU A 369 10.37 -23.34 6.00
N SER A 370 9.29 -22.57 5.81
CA SER A 370 7.94 -23.10 5.57
C SER A 370 7.45 -22.86 4.15
N SER A 371 7.94 -21.81 3.48
CA SER A 371 7.62 -21.50 2.09
C SER A 371 8.89 -21.14 1.32
N PHE A 372 9.08 -21.79 0.18
CA PHE A 372 10.16 -21.52 -0.75
C PHE A 372 9.59 -21.24 -2.14
N THR A 373 10.05 -20.17 -2.79
CA THR A 373 9.65 -19.83 -4.15
C THR A 373 10.89 -19.48 -4.96
N ILE A 374 11.07 -20.14 -6.10
CA ILE A 374 12.12 -19.82 -7.05
C ILE A 374 11.48 -19.45 -8.38
N LEU A 375 11.81 -18.26 -8.87
CA LEU A 375 11.43 -17.73 -10.18
C LEU A 375 12.71 -17.50 -10.97
N ASP A 376 13.10 -18.40 -11.84
CA ASP A 376 14.40 -18.31 -12.53
C ASP A 376 14.23 -18.52 -14.05
N SER A 377 14.69 -17.55 -14.85
CA SER A 377 14.69 -17.67 -16.31
C SER A 377 15.87 -18.47 -16.87
N THR A 378 16.93 -18.59 -16.08
CA THR A 378 18.22 -19.14 -16.52
C THR A 378 18.47 -20.54 -15.98
N VAL A 379 17.79 -20.95 -14.90
CA VAL A 379 18.05 -22.21 -14.17
C VAL A 379 19.51 -22.32 -13.78
N SER A 380 20.05 -21.23 -13.24
CA SER A 380 21.49 -21.08 -13.10
C SER A 380 21.98 -21.45 -11.71
N HIS A 381 21.11 -21.37 -10.70
CA HIS A 381 21.53 -21.61 -9.33
C HIS A 381 21.62 -23.10 -8.99
N GLN A 382 22.76 -23.57 -8.49
CA GLN A 382 22.80 -24.88 -7.83
C GLN A 382 22.25 -24.72 -6.42
N LEU A 383 21.30 -25.58 -6.02
CA LEU A 383 20.70 -25.52 -4.69
C LEU A 383 21.22 -26.68 -3.85
N PHE A 384 21.62 -26.38 -2.62
CA PHE A 384 21.98 -27.34 -1.58
C PHE A 384 21.30 -26.94 -0.28
N SER A 385 21.09 -27.91 0.62
CA SER A 385 20.68 -27.61 1.99
C SER A 385 21.51 -28.43 2.98
N THR A 386 21.82 -27.82 4.12
CA THR A 386 22.49 -28.46 5.25
C THR A 386 21.50 -29.13 6.21
N CYS A 387 20.20 -29.03 5.95
CA CYS A 387 19.13 -29.63 6.73
C CYS A 387 18.04 -30.22 5.82
N ASN A 388 17.17 -31.06 6.37
CA ASN A 388 16.10 -31.71 5.62
C ASN A 388 14.82 -30.85 5.48
N LEU A 389 14.88 -29.56 5.80
CA LEU A 389 13.77 -28.59 5.70
C LEU A 389 12.44 -29.16 6.27
N PRO A 390 12.41 -29.56 7.55
CA PRO A 390 11.31 -30.35 8.13
C PRO A 390 9.96 -29.61 8.22
N PHE A 391 9.97 -28.28 8.14
CA PHE A 391 8.75 -27.46 8.19
C PHE A 391 8.30 -26.96 6.82
N LEU A 392 8.96 -27.38 5.74
CA LEU A 392 8.64 -26.93 4.38
C LEU A 392 7.22 -27.38 4.02
N GLY A 393 6.31 -26.40 3.95
CA GLY A 393 4.91 -26.59 3.64
C GLY A 393 4.62 -26.35 2.17
N GLU A 394 5.23 -25.33 1.58
CA GLU A 394 4.95 -24.93 0.20
C GLU A 394 6.23 -24.66 -0.59
N VAL A 395 6.31 -25.21 -1.80
CA VAL A 395 7.35 -24.93 -2.79
C VAL A 395 6.70 -24.51 -4.09
N ASN A 396 7.11 -23.38 -4.63
CA ASN A 396 6.69 -22.89 -5.94
C ASN A 396 7.91 -22.77 -6.85
N ILE A 397 7.89 -23.45 -8.00
CA ILE A 397 8.96 -23.40 -9.00
C ILE A 397 8.37 -22.80 -10.28
N ASP A 398 8.75 -21.56 -10.56
CA ASP A 398 8.37 -20.84 -11.76
C ASP A 398 9.60 -20.51 -12.62
N MET A 399 9.42 -20.61 -13.93
CA MET A 399 10.45 -20.32 -14.90
C MET A 399 9.81 -19.58 -16.05
N TYR A 400 10.44 -18.49 -16.48
CA TYR A 400 10.00 -17.73 -17.63
C TYR A 400 11.07 -17.76 -18.71
N ARG A 401 10.65 -17.61 -19.97
CA ARG A 401 11.56 -17.67 -21.12
C ARG A 401 12.49 -16.46 -21.10
N ASP A 402 13.79 -16.70 -20.94
CA ASP A 402 14.79 -15.71 -21.34
C ASP A 402 14.76 -15.59 -22.87
N GLY A 403 14.92 -14.39 -23.42
CA GLY A 403 14.82 -14.13 -24.87
C GLY A 403 15.92 -14.78 -25.73
N GLY A 404 16.78 -15.61 -25.13
CA GLY A 404 17.91 -16.30 -25.78
C GLY A 404 17.57 -17.61 -26.48
N SER A 405 18.51 -18.08 -27.31
CA SER A 405 18.41 -19.29 -28.12
C SER A 405 18.34 -20.58 -27.28
N ASP A 406 17.73 -21.62 -27.86
CA ASP A 406 17.44 -22.90 -27.21
C ASP A 406 18.69 -23.80 -26.95
N GLU A 407 19.91 -23.28 -26.95
CA GLU A 407 21.12 -24.14 -26.99
C GLU A 407 21.69 -24.57 -25.62
N GLY A 408 21.03 -24.25 -24.50
CA GLY A 408 21.53 -24.58 -23.15
C GLY A 408 20.66 -25.50 -22.29
N TRP A 409 19.61 -26.14 -22.82
CA TRP A 409 18.55 -26.73 -21.98
C TRP A 409 18.93 -28.00 -21.21
N ASN A 410 19.83 -28.84 -21.72
CA ASN A 410 20.17 -30.11 -21.04
C ASN A 410 20.91 -29.89 -19.71
N GLU A 411 21.70 -28.83 -19.58
CA GLU A 411 22.33 -28.49 -18.30
C GLU A 411 21.31 -27.98 -17.28
N LYS A 412 20.33 -27.19 -17.75
CA LYS A 412 19.25 -26.61 -16.94
C LYS A 412 18.36 -27.69 -16.31
N SER A 413 18.10 -28.77 -17.05
CA SER A 413 17.20 -29.82 -16.58
C SER A 413 17.76 -30.68 -15.44
N SER A 414 19.07 -30.95 -15.45
CA SER A 414 19.77 -31.58 -14.32
C SER A 414 19.68 -30.77 -13.03
N ILE A 415 19.68 -29.43 -13.14
CA ILE A 415 19.64 -28.50 -12.01
C ILE A 415 18.27 -28.53 -11.31
N ILE A 416 17.17 -28.50 -12.06
CA ILE A 416 15.81 -28.59 -11.47
C ILE A 416 15.66 -29.89 -10.69
N MET A 417 16.14 -31.02 -11.23
CA MET A 417 16.08 -32.29 -10.51
C MET A 417 16.86 -32.22 -9.20
N LYS A 418 18.04 -31.59 -9.17
CA LYS A 418 18.77 -31.36 -7.91
C LYS A 418 17.97 -30.49 -6.92
N TRP A 419 17.26 -29.47 -7.40
CA TRP A 419 16.38 -28.67 -6.54
C TRP A 419 15.27 -29.53 -5.92
N LEU A 420 14.60 -30.35 -6.74
CA LEU A 420 13.53 -31.23 -6.26
C LEU A 420 14.04 -32.22 -5.20
N HIS A 421 15.26 -32.74 -5.32
CA HIS A 421 15.85 -33.59 -4.28
C HIS A 421 16.09 -32.83 -2.97
N VAL A 422 16.61 -31.61 -3.04
CA VAL A 422 16.83 -30.77 -1.85
C VAL A 422 15.50 -30.40 -1.18
N LEU A 423 14.46 -30.19 -1.98
CA LEU A 423 13.14 -29.74 -1.54
C LEU A 423 12.15 -30.90 -1.34
N ALA A 424 12.62 -32.15 -1.36
CA ALA A 424 11.76 -33.34 -1.38
C ALA A 424 10.88 -33.52 -0.13
N ASN A 425 11.19 -32.84 0.98
CA ASN A 425 10.44 -32.93 2.23
C ASN A 425 9.22 -31.98 2.31
N VAL A 426 8.79 -31.41 1.19
CA VAL A 426 7.66 -30.47 1.06
C VAL A 426 6.29 -31.15 1.17
N LYS A 427 5.26 -30.39 1.62
CA LYS A 427 3.84 -30.81 1.59
C LYS A 427 3.10 -30.44 0.31
N MET A 428 3.27 -29.22 -0.19
CA MET A 428 2.62 -28.72 -1.40
C MET A 428 3.68 -28.26 -2.39
N LEU A 429 3.72 -28.87 -3.58
CA LEU A 429 4.63 -28.49 -4.66
C LEU A 429 3.82 -27.95 -5.84
N THR A 430 4.14 -26.74 -6.28
CA THR A 430 3.59 -26.14 -7.49
C THR A 430 4.67 -26.01 -8.55
N LEU A 431 4.44 -26.65 -9.70
CA LEU A 431 5.26 -26.52 -10.89
C LEU A 431 4.53 -25.68 -11.93
N TYR A 432 5.14 -24.57 -12.32
CA TYR A 432 4.61 -23.72 -13.39
C TYR A 432 4.99 -24.30 -14.77
N PRO A 433 4.31 -23.88 -15.86
CA PRO A 433 4.35 -24.58 -17.14
C PRO A 433 5.77 -24.88 -17.63
N ARG A 434 6.69 -23.93 -17.48
CA ARG A 434 8.04 -24.09 -18.01
C ARG A 434 8.93 -25.00 -17.18
N ALA A 435 8.79 -25.00 -15.86
CA ALA A 435 9.49 -25.97 -15.00
C ALA A 435 9.07 -27.40 -15.38
N PHE A 436 7.77 -27.60 -15.62
CA PHE A 436 7.21 -28.86 -16.08
C PHE A 436 7.77 -29.29 -17.45
N GLU A 437 7.84 -28.40 -18.44
CA GLU A 437 8.43 -28.70 -19.75
C GLU A 437 9.90 -29.14 -19.68
N ILE A 438 10.70 -28.50 -18.81
CA ILE A 438 12.12 -28.82 -18.66
C ILE A 438 12.29 -30.22 -18.05
N ILE A 439 11.48 -30.57 -17.06
CA ILE A 439 11.49 -31.91 -16.46
C ILE A 439 10.98 -32.96 -17.47
N LEU A 440 9.97 -32.64 -18.28
CA LEU A 440 9.51 -33.55 -19.34
C LEU A 440 10.60 -33.89 -20.36
N ARG A 441 11.43 -32.92 -20.73
CA ARG A 441 12.55 -33.15 -21.66
C ARG A 441 13.56 -34.16 -21.12
N GLU A 442 13.75 -34.24 -19.80
CA GLU A 442 14.59 -35.29 -19.19
C GLU A 442 14.01 -36.68 -19.37
N LEU A 443 12.70 -36.81 -19.43
CA LEU A 443 12.05 -38.09 -19.67
C LEU A 443 12.19 -38.54 -21.13
N SER A 444 12.54 -37.64 -22.05
CA SER A 444 12.93 -38.00 -23.41
C SER A 444 14.34 -38.59 -23.49
N ASN A 445 15.19 -38.39 -22.47
CA ASN A 445 16.53 -39.00 -22.44
C ASN A 445 16.45 -40.53 -22.26
N PRO A 446 17.45 -41.28 -22.76
CA PRO A 446 17.57 -42.72 -22.50
C PRO A 446 17.55 -43.01 -20.99
N ILE A 447 16.91 -44.10 -20.56
CA ILE A 447 16.72 -44.44 -19.14
C ILE A 447 18.04 -44.40 -18.35
N SER A 448 19.16 -44.81 -18.95
CA SER A 448 20.49 -44.81 -18.32
C SER A 448 21.05 -43.41 -18.02
N LEU A 449 20.53 -42.37 -18.67
CA LEU A 449 20.93 -40.97 -18.50
C LEU A 449 19.92 -40.18 -17.66
N ARG A 450 18.75 -40.75 -17.37
CA ARG A 450 17.75 -40.06 -16.56
C ARG A 450 18.26 -39.91 -15.12
N PRO A 451 18.15 -38.72 -14.51
CA PRO A 451 18.43 -38.56 -13.10
C PRO A 451 17.51 -39.48 -12.27
N GLN A 452 17.89 -39.79 -11.03
CA GLN A 452 16.97 -40.50 -10.14
C GLN A 452 15.78 -39.59 -9.80
N PRO A 453 14.56 -40.12 -9.65
CA PRO A 453 13.43 -39.30 -9.21
C PRO A 453 13.52 -39.02 -7.70
N PRO A 454 13.09 -37.82 -7.26
CA PRO A 454 13.06 -37.45 -5.84
C PRO A 454 12.11 -38.35 -5.05
N SER A 455 12.35 -38.44 -3.74
CA SER A 455 11.51 -39.21 -2.80
C SER A 455 10.70 -38.25 -1.94
N PHE A 456 9.48 -37.91 -2.36
CA PHE A 456 8.63 -36.96 -1.64
C PHE A 456 7.85 -37.63 -0.51
N VAL A 457 8.45 -37.71 0.68
CA VAL A 457 7.87 -38.47 1.82
C VAL A 457 6.64 -37.78 2.45
N ARG A 458 6.53 -36.45 2.33
CA ARG A 458 5.49 -35.63 2.99
C ARG A 458 4.53 -34.94 2.03
N LEU A 459 4.64 -35.20 0.73
CA LEU A 459 3.87 -34.50 -0.27
C LEU A 459 2.39 -34.89 -0.17
N GLU A 460 1.56 -33.88 0.02
CA GLU A 460 0.10 -33.95 0.17
C GLU A 460 -0.58 -33.38 -1.08
N SER A 461 0.06 -32.42 -1.77
CA SER A 461 -0.46 -31.85 -3.01
C SER A 461 0.63 -31.55 -4.04
N LEU A 462 0.36 -31.89 -5.29
CA LEU A 462 1.17 -31.52 -6.44
C LEU A 462 0.30 -30.76 -7.44
N THR A 463 0.54 -29.45 -7.58
CA THR A 463 -0.11 -28.60 -8.56
C THR A 463 0.78 -28.44 -9.78
N VAL A 464 0.25 -28.74 -10.97
CA VAL A 464 0.88 -28.42 -12.24
C VAL A 464 0.02 -27.37 -12.92
N ASN A 465 0.56 -26.18 -13.12
CA ASN A 465 -0.14 -25.13 -13.86
C ASN A 465 0.17 -25.33 -15.35
N THR A 466 -0.87 -25.56 -16.17
CA THR A 466 -0.71 -25.79 -17.61
C THR A 466 -1.41 -24.74 -18.46
N ARG A 467 -1.89 -23.63 -17.88
CA ARG A 467 -2.70 -22.62 -18.59
C ARG A 467 -2.10 -22.03 -19.86
N LEU A 468 -0.82 -22.25 -20.14
CA LEU A 468 -0.18 -21.79 -21.38
C LEU A 468 -0.21 -22.82 -22.53
N TYR A 469 -0.65 -24.06 -22.30
CA TYR A 469 -0.68 -25.13 -23.29
C TYR A 469 -2.05 -25.82 -23.28
N ALA A 470 -2.81 -25.62 -24.36
CA ALA A 470 -4.20 -26.06 -24.50
C ALA A 470 -4.35 -27.25 -25.45
N ASN A 471 -3.38 -28.17 -25.51
CA ASN A 471 -3.44 -29.32 -26.43
C ASN A 471 -3.52 -30.67 -25.70
N ILE A 472 -4.31 -31.58 -26.28
CA ILE A 472 -4.65 -32.91 -25.77
C ILE A 472 -3.42 -33.82 -25.53
N SER A 473 -2.26 -33.50 -26.11
CA SER A 473 -0.98 -34.17 -25.82
C SER A 473 -0.54 -34.06 -24.36
N ASP A 474 -1.09 -33.09 -23.62
CA ASP A 474 -0.59 -32.73 -22.31
C ASP A 474 -0.98 -33.76 -21.23
N GLU A 475 -2.17 -34.38 -21.28
CA GLU A 475 -2.59 -35.34 -20.24
C GLU A 475 -1.67 -36.57 -20.13
N VAL A 476 -1.25 -37.15 -21.26
CA VAL A 476 -0.37 -38.33 -21.26
C VAL A 476 1.03 -37.94 -20.77
N LEU A 477 1.52 -36.78 -21.20
CA LEU A 477 2.82 -36.25 -20.76
C LEU A 477 2.81 -35.93 -19.26
N ILE A 478 1.76 -35.26 -18.77
CA ILE A 478 1.53 -34.97 -17.36
C ILE A 478 1.52 -36.27 -16.57
N SER A 479 0.73 -37.26 -16.98
CA SER A 479 0.64 -38.56 -16.30
C SER A 479 1.99 -39.27 -16.24
N THR A 480 2.77 -39.23 -17.34
CA THR A 480 4.11 -39.80 -17.40
C THR A 480 5.07 -39.11 -16.44
N LEU A 481 5.04 -37.78 -16.39
CA LEU A 481 5.90 -36.99 -15.50
C LEU A 481 5.52 -37.17 -14.04
N LEU A 482 4.23 -37.16 -13.72
CA LEU A 482 3.74 -37.42 -12.38
C LEU A 482 4.16 -38.82 -11.92
N GLY A 483 3.98 -39.85 -12.77
CA GLY A 483 4.42 -41.21 -12.48
C GLY A 483 5.92 -41.30 -12.20
N TYR A 484 6.73 -40.54 -12.93
CA TYR A 484 8.17 -40.47 -12.68
C TYR A 484 8.52 -39.71 -11.39
N LEU A 485 8.01 -38.49 -11.19
CA LEU A 485 8.33 -37.67 -10.01
C LEU A 485 7.89 -38.34 -8.70
N LEU A 486 6.79 -39.11 -8.75
CA LEU A 486 6.18 -39.74 -7.60
C LEU A 486 6.58 -41.21 -7.45
N GLN A 487 7.44 -41.74 -8.32
CA GLN A 487 7.83 -43.15 -8.35
C GLN A 487 8.33 -43.65 -6.98
N ASN A 488 9.03 -42.78 -6.24
CA ASN A 488 9.59 -43.08 -4.92
C ASN A 488 8.78 -42.49 -3.75
N SER A 489 7.56 -41.99 -4.01
CA SER A 489 6.75 -41.26 -3.04
C SER A 489 5.52 -42.08 -2.62
N PRO A 490 5.10 -42.03 -1.33
CA PRO A 490 3.85 -42.65 -0.90
C PRO A 490 2.65 -41.93 -1.55
N MET A 491 1.93 -42.64 -2.42
CA MET A 491 0.88 -42.06 -3.28
C MET A 491 -0.49 -41.92 -2.60
N ASP A 492 -0.71 -42.58 -1.48
CA ASP A 492 -2.06 -42.86 -0.94
C ASP A 492 -2.89 -41.62 -0.56
N LYS A 493 -2.30 -40.41 -0.56
CA LYS A 493 -2.93 -39.15 -0.12
C LYS A 493 -2.60 -37.94 -1.01
N LEU A 494 -2.18 -38.14 -2.25
CA LEU A 494 -1.71 -37.04 -3.10
C LEU A 494 -2.84 -36.42 -3.93
N ASP A 495 -3.13 -35.14 -3.68
CA ASP A 495 -4.00 -34.33 -4.55
C ASP A 495 -3.20 -33.77 -5.72
N ILE A 496 -3.52 -34.24 -6.94
CA ILE A 496 -2.95 -33.71 -8.19
C ILE A 496 -3.92 -32.69 -8.77
N ILE A 497 -3.49 -31.43 -8.84
CA ILE A 497 -4.32 -30.34 -9.34
C ILE A 497 -3.70 -29.84 -10.65
N ASN A 498 -4.45 -29.94 -11.74
CA ASN A 498 -4.09 -29.31 -13.02
C ASN A 498 -4.87 -28.00 -13.15
N VAL A 499 -4.16 -26.86 -13.23
CA VAL A 499 -4.75 -25.50 -13.16
C VAL A 499 -4.55 -24.72 -14.43
#